data_AF-A0A377L7H7-F1
#
_entry.id   AF-A0A377L7H7-F1
#
_cell.length_a   1.000
_cell.length_b   1.000
_cell.length_c   1.000
_cell.angle_alpha   90.00
_cell.angle_beta   90.00
_cell.angle_gamma   90.00
#
_symmetry.space_group_name_H-M   'P 1'
#
loop_
_entity.id
_entity.type
_entity.pdbx_description
1 polymer ?
#
loop_
_entity_poly.entity_id
_entity_poly.type
_entity_poly.pdbx_seq_one_letter_code
_entity_poly.pdbx_strand_id
1 'polypeptide(L)' 'MGNSNLLKQVFELVSKFTLVGGGLWLIWGTIILAGALKDKNGPQLQQGIWQIVGGGLILAAAGWFGSSFDFSSLVP' A
#
# COMPACT_ATOMS: atom_id res chain seq x y z
N MET A 1 -15.24 -24.50 13.75
CA MET A 1 -13.79 -24.19 13.62
C MET A 1 -13.31 -24.00 12.16
N GLY A 2 -14.18 -23.73 11.17
CA GLY A 2 -13.78 -23.60 9.75
C GLY A 2 -13.73 -22.17 9.18
N ASN A 3 -14.64 -21.27 9.60
CA ASN A 3 -14.76 -19.94 8.98
C ASN A 3 -13.70 -18.92 9.41
N SER A 4 -13.22 -19.01 10.66
CA SER A 4 -12.26 -18.06 11.22
C SER A 4 -10.88 -18.17 10.56
N ASN A 5 -10.46 -19.37 10.15
CA ASN A 5 -9.21 -19.58 9.43
C ASN A 5 -9.27 -19.08 7.99
N LEU A 6 -10.40 -19.27 7.30
CA LEU A 6 -10.58 -18.74 5.95
C LEU A 6 -10.55 -17.21 5.93
N LEU A 7 -11.22 -16.55 6.88
CA LEU A 7 -11.19 -15.11 6.99
C LEU A 7 -9.76 -14.60 7.27
N LYS A 8 -9.05 -15.20 8.23
CA LYS A 8 -7.63 -14.88 8.50
C LYS A 8 -6.77 -15.00 7.24
N GLN A 9 -6.92 -16.09 6.49
CA GLN A 9 -6.14 -16.34 5.28
C GLN A 9 -6.46 -15.36 4.15
N VAL A 10 -7.73 -15.00 3.95
CA VAL A 10 -8.15 -14.00 2.96
C VAL A 10 -7.60 -12.62 3.33
N PHE A 11 -7.71 -12.20 4.59
CA PHE A 11 -7.17 -10.91 5.03
C PHE A 11 -5.64 -10.85 4.96
N GLU A 12 -4.96 -11.95 5.26
CA GLU A 12 -3.50 -12.04 5.11
C GLU A 12 -3.07 -11.96 3.64
N LEU A 13 -3.81 -12.63 2.74
CA LEU A 13 -3.60 -12.48 1.29
C LEU A 13 -3.79 -11.03 0.87
N VAL A 14 -4.91 -10.40 1.25
CA VAL A 14 -5.20 -9.01 0.91
C VAL A 14 -4.09 -8.09 1.42
N SER A 15 -3.63 -8.24 2.66
CA SER A 15 -2.52 -7.45 3.20
C SER A 15 -1.23 -7.60 2.39
N LYS A 16 -0.88 -8.82 1.98
CA LYS A 16 0.27 -9.08 1.10
C LYS A 16 0.11 -8.44 -0.28
N PHE A 17 -1.09 -8.52 -0.86
CA PHE A 17 -1.40 -7.83 -2.13
C PHE A 17 -1.35 -6.31 -1.98
N THR A 18 -1.79 -5.75 -0.86
CA THR A 18 -1.71 -4.30 -0.58
C THR A 18 -0.26 -3.85 -0.40
N LEU A 19 0.59 -4.67 0.25
CA LEU A 19 2.03 -4.40 0.34
C LEU A 19 2.70 -4.36 -1.06
N VAL A 20 2.44 -5.39 -1.88
CA VAL A 20 3.01 -5.47 -3.23
C VAL A 20 2.45 -4.37 -4.14
N GLY A 21 1.15 -4.11 -4.08
CA GLY A 21 0.47 -3.06 -4.83
C GLY A 21 0.94 -1.65 -4.44
N GLY A 22 1.05 -1.37 -3.14
CA GLY A 22 1.57 -0.10 -2.63
C GLY A 22 3.04 0.13 -2.98
N GLY A 23 3.86 -0.93 -2.93
CA GLY A 23 5.26 -0.88 -3.34
C GLY A 23 5.43 -0.57 -4.84
N LEU A 24 4.68 -1.27 -5.70
CA LEU A 24 4.69 -1.01 -7.14
C LEU A 24 4.15 0.39 -7.47
N TRP A 25 3.14 0.86 -6.75
CA TRP A 25 2.59 2.21 -6.89
C TRP A 25 3.60 3.30 -6.50
N LEU A 26 4.41 3.08 -5.45
CA LEU A 26 5.51 3.98 -5.08
C LEU A 26 6.59 4.08 -6.16
N ILE A 27 6.99 2.94 -6.72
CA ILE A 27 8.00 2.89 -7.78
C ILE A 27 7.49 3.67 -9.01
N TRP A 28 6.24 3.46 -9.38
CA TRP A 28 5.61 4.17 -10.50
C TRP A 28 5.49 5.69 -10.25
N GLY A 29 5.05 6.09 -9.05
CA GLY A 29 5.00 7.50 -8.66
C GLY A 29 6.38 8.18 -8.68
N THR A 30 7.43 7.46 -8.29
CA THR A 30 8.82 7.93 -8.33
C THR A 30 9.30 8.13 -9.76
N ILE A 31 8.95 7.24 -10.69
CA ILE A 31 9.26 7.37 -12.12
C ILE A 31 8.57 8.62 -12.71
N ILE A 32 7.30 8.85 -12.39
CA ILE A 32 6.56 10.04 -12.86
C ILE A 32 7.15 11.32 -12.26
N LEU A 33 7.50 11.32 -10.97
CA LEU A 33 8.15 12.46 -10.33
C LEU A 33 9.50 12.78 -11.00
N ALA A 34 10.32 11.76 -11.28
CA ALA A 34 11.61 11.93 -11.95
C ALA A 34 11.45 12.43 -13.39
N GLY A 35 10.47 11.90 -14.13
CA GLY A 35 10.12 12.38 -15.48
C GLY A 35 9.62 13.82 -15.47
N ALA A 36 8.79 14.19 -14.49
CA ALA A 36 8.27 15.54 -14.36
C ALA A 36 9.35 16.57 -13.98
N LEU A 37 10.33 16.19 -13.15
CA LEU A 37 11.51 17.01 -12.85
C LEU A 37 12.37 17.25 -14.09
N LYS A 38 12.50 16.24 -14.95
CA LYS A 38 13.21 16.36 -16.23
C LYS A 38 12.51 17.31 -17.19
N ASP A 39 11.19 17.19 -17.35
CA ASP A 39 10.41 17.99 -18.31
C ASP A 39 9.97 19.36 -17.74
N LYS A 40 10.34 19.72 -16.50
CA LYS A 40 9.87 20.92 -15.77
C LYS A 40 8.35 21.11 -15.83
N ASN A 41 7.61 20.00 -15.90
CA ASN A 41 6.18 20.01 -16.13
C ASN A 41 5.47 20.08 -14.77
N GLY A 42 5.15 21.29 -14.31
CA GLY A 42 4.54 21.56 -13.00
C GLY A 42 3.35 20.67 -12.63
N PRO A 43 2.39 20.40 -13.55
CA PRO A 43 1.26 19.52 -13.27
C PRO A 43 1.65 18.05 -13.04
N GLN A 44 2.67 17.58 -13.75
CA GLN A 44 3.11 16.19 -13.69
C GLN A 44 3.92 15.91 -12.43
N LEU A 45 4.63 16.94 -11.94
CA LEU A 45 5.35 16.90 -10.67
C LEU A 45 4.35 16.82 -9.51
N GLN A 46 3.28 17.63 -9.55
CA GLN A 46 2.20 17.58 -8.57
C GLN A 46 1.53 16.19 -8.54
N GLN A 47 1.28 15.58 -9.70
CA GLN A 47 0.75 14.22 -9.77
C GLN A 47 1.73 13.16 -9.25
N GLY A 48 3.04 13.30 -9.57
CA GLY A 48 4.08 12.41 -9.07
C GLY A 48 4.17 12.41 -7.55
N ILE A 49 4.12 13.60 -6.91
CA ILE A 49 4.09 13.72 -5.44
C ILE A 49 2.87 12.99 -4.87
N TRP A 50 1.69 13.17 -5.47
CA TRP A 50 0.48 12.51 -4.95
C TRP A 50 0.53 10.99 -5.11
N GLN A 51 1.13 10.48 -6.18
CA GLN A 51 1.32 9.04 -6.32
C GLN A 51 2.31 8.47 -5.30
N ILE A 52 3.36 9.22 -4.97
CA ILE A 52 4.31 8.80 -3.93
C ILE A 52 3.66 8.85 -2.54
N VAL A 53 2.95 9.92 -2.21
CA VAL A 53 2.26 10.01 -0.91
C VAL A 53 1.16 8.95 -0.81
N GLY A 54 0.41 8.71 -1.90
CA GLY A 54 -0.61 7.66 -1.97
C GLY A 54 -0.01 6.25 -1.81
N GLY A 55 1.07 5.94 -2.53
CA GLY A 55 1.76 4.64 -2.41
C GLY A 55 2.38 4.44 -1.01
N GLY A 56 2.93 5.51 -0.43
CA GLY A 56 3.48 5.50 0.93
C GLY A 56 2.40 5.26 1.99
N LEU A 57 1.23 5.87 1.85
CA LEU A 57 0.08 5.62 2.72
C LEU A 57 -0.45 4.19 2.58
N ILE A 58 -0.48 3.62 1.36
CA ILE A 58 -0.90 2.23 1.14
C ILE A 58 0.06 1.27 1.83
N LEU A 59 1.38 1.51 1.74
CA LEU A 59 2.37 0.70 2.45
C LEU A 59 2.30 0.87 3.97
N ALA A 60 2.11 2.10 4.46
CA ALA A 60 1.93 2.36 5.88
C ALA A 60 0.68 1.66 6.42
N ALA A 61 -0.43 1.71 5.70
CA ALA A 61 -1.66 0.99 6.04
C ALA A 61 -1.44 -0.51 6.00
N ALA A 62 -0.72 -1.05 5.01
CA ALA A 62 -0.47 -2.50 4.92
C ALA A 62 0.47 -2.99 6.02
N GLY A 63 1.52 -2.22 6.36
CA GLY A 63 2.42 -2.50 7.47
C GLY A 63 1.73 -2.39 8.83
N TRP A 64 0.87 -1.38 9.01
CA TRP A 64 0.04 -1.25 10.21
C TRP A 64 -0.99 -2.37 10.32
N PHE A 65 -1.64 -2.74 9.22
CA PHE A 65 -2.59 -3.85 9.17
C PHE A 65 -1.92 -5.20 9.44
N GLY A 66 -0.71 -5.43 8.92
CA GLY A 66 0.06 -6.64 9.21
C GLY A 66 0.60 -6.71 10.64
N SER A 67 0.87 -5.56 11.28
CA SER A 67 1.50 -5.51 12.61
C SER A 67 0.52 -5.34 13.78
N SER A 68 -0.62 -4.67 13.56
CA SER A 68 -1.56 -4.28 14.64
C SER A 68 -2.88 -5.05 14.64
N PHE A 69 -3.17 -5.84 13.61
CA PHE A 69 -4.34 -6.72 13.63
C PHE A 69 -3.97 -8.10 14.19
N ASP A 70 -3.76 -8.17 15.51
CA ASP A 70 -3.76 -9.42 16.26
C ASP A 70 -5.20 -9.90 16.50
N PHE A 71 -5.75 -10.56 15.48
CA PHE A 71 -7.07 -11.20 15.51
C PHE A 71 -7.15 -12.39 16.49
N SER A 72 -6.09 -12.73 17.22
CA SER A 72 -6.15 -13.68 18.34
C SER A 72 -6.98 -13.12 19.51
N SER A 73 -7.12 -11.79 19.60
CA SER A 73 -7.89 -11.11 20.65
C SER A 73 -9.39 -10.92 20.34
N LEU A 74 -9.80 -11.10 19.08
CA LEU A 74 -11.19 -10.92 18.62
C LEU A 74 -11.95 -12.25 18.47
N VAL A 75 -11.33 -13.36 18.87
CA VAL A 75 -11.94 -14.69 18.95
C VAL A 75 -11.74 -15.18 20.40
N PRO A 76 -12.80 -15.51 21.15
CA PRO A 76 -12.66 -16.15 22.46
C PRO A 76 -12.03 -17.54 22.35
#